data_AF-A0A7C6YTG5-F1
#
_entry.id   AF-A0A7C6YTG5-F1
#
_cell.length_a   1.000
_cell.length_b   1.000
_cell.length_c   1.000
_cell.angle_alpha   90.00
_cell.angle_beta   90.00
_cell.angle_gamma   90.00
#
_symmetry.space_group_name_H-M   'P 1'
#
loop_
_entity.id
_entity.type
_entity.pdbx_description
1 polymer ?
#
loop_
_entity_poly.entity_id
_entity_poly.type
_entity_poly.pdbx_seq_one_letter_code
_entity_poly.pdbx_strand_id
1 'polypeptide(L)'
;MRSWKFESFSLSRDKVDLGLSTPLSEVVDEEKIVKPLSLRTRRPGDVFYPLGSSGPKKLKEFFIDQKIPRRIRDHIPLLVDGKDRIIWIVGFRISESFKVDENTKQCLVLRIVQSCQAR
;
A
#
# COMPACT_ATOMS: atom_id res chain seq x y z
N MET A 1 -3.14 -20.41 -7.88
CA MET A 1 -2.85 -19.27 -6.97
C MET A 1 -2.70 -18.03 -7.83
N ARG A 2 -3.44 -16.94 -7.54
CA ARG A 2 -3.18 -15.66 -8.21
C ARG A 2 -1.87 -15.11 -7.63
N SER A 3 -0.80 -15.17 -8.39
CA SER A 3 0.46 -14.54 -8.00
C SER A 3 0.31 -13.04 -8.21
N TRP A 4 0.16 -12.28 -7.13
CA TRP A 4 0.18 -10.84 -7.21
C TRP A 4 1.58 -10.37 -7.58
N LYS A 5 1.66 -9.47 -8.55
CA LYS A 5 2.88 -8.79 -8.94
C LYS A 5 2.67 -7.29 -8.78
N PHE A 6 3.73 -6.59 -8.46
CA PHE A 6 3.75 -5.14 -8.43
C PHE A 6 4.97 -4.64 -9.19
N GLU A 7 4.83 -3.47 -9.74
CA GLU A 7 5.91 -2.68 -10.30
C GLU A 7 6.13 -1.49 -9.37
N SER A 8 7.39 -1.13 -9.18
CA SER A 8 7.77 0.05 -8.41
C SER A 8 8.81 0.83 -9.18
N PHE A 9 8.59 2.12 -9.36
CA PHE A 9 9.52 3.02 -10.05
C PHE A 9 9.77 4.26 -9.20
N SER A 10 11.03 4.66 -9.13
CA SER A 10 11.45 5.86 -8.40
C SER A 10 11.40 7.06 -9.32
N LEU A 11 10.79 8.14 -8.84
CA LEU A 11 10.68 9.42 -9.54
C LEU A 11 10.90 10.56 -8.54
N SER A 12 11.48 11.66 -9.03
CA SER A 12 11.54 12.91 -8.28
C SER A 12 10.13 13.47 -8.03
N ARG A 13 9.90 14.11 -6.88
CA ARG A 13 8.59 14.67 -6.50
C ARG A 13 7.99 15.61 -7.56
N ASP A 14 8.81 16.42 -8.24
CA ASP A 14 8.40 17.34 -9.32
C ASP A 14 7.83 16.63 -10.55
N LYS A 15 8.14 15.35 -10.74
CA LYS A 15 7.67 14.53 -11.87
C LYS A 15 6.47 13.66 -11.55
N VAL A 16 6.00 13.67 -10.30
CA VAL A 16 4.89 12.82 -9.87
C VAL A 16 3.61 13.65 -9.76
N ASP A 17 2.62 13.27 -10.55
CA ASP A 17 1.26 13.80 -10.40
C ASP A 17 0.56 13.12 -9.22
N LEU A 18 0.58 13.79 -8.05
CA LEU A 18 -0.09 13.33 -6.84
C LEU A 18 -1.64 13.35 -6.95
N GLY A 19 -2.20 13.95 -8.01
CA GLY A 19 -3.64 14.02 -8.25
C GLY A 19 -4.24 12.77 -8.92
N LEU A 20 -3.40 11.85 -9.43
CA LEU A 20 -3.83 10.68 -10.19
C LEU A 20 -3.64 9.37 -9.39
N SER A 21 -4.17 9.28 -8.16
CA SER A 21 -4.24 7.99 -7.45
C SER A 21 -5.30 7.10 -8.10
N THR A 22 -4.90 5.96 -8.65
CA THR A 22 -5.86 4.94 -9.10
C THR A 22 -5.99 3.86 -8.01
N PRO A 23 -7.07 3.07 -7.98
CA PRO A 23 -7.19 1.98 -7.00
C PRO A 23 -6.02 0.98 -7.04
N LEU A 24 -5.30 0.91 -8.17
CA LEU A 24 -4.17 0.01 -8.39
C LEU A 24 -2.83 0.73 -8.49
N SER A 25 -2.77 2.03 -8.18
CA SER A 25 -1.51 2.77 -8.14
C SER A 25 -1.49 3.83 -7.04
N GLU A 26 -0.41 3.83 -6.27
CA GLU A 26 -0.20 4.79 -5.19
C GLU A 26 1.23 5.32 -5.20
N VAL A 27 1.40 6.50 -4.61
CA VAL A 27 2.72 7.14 -4.49
C VAL A 27 3.07 7.21 -3.00
N VAL A 28 4.28 6.77 -2.67
CA VAL A 28 4.80 6.79 -1.31
C VAL A 28 6.21 7.37 -1.29
N ASP A 29 6.64 7.81 -0.12
CA ASP A 29 7.99 8.30 0.10
C ASP A 29 8.99 7.13 0.09
N GLU A 30 9.93 7.15 -0.86
CA GLU A 30 10.91 6.06 -0.99
C GLU A 30 11.90 6.03 0.17
N GLU A 31 12.28 7.19 0.71
CA GLU A 31 13.29 7.31 1.76
C GLU A 31 12.80 6.69 3.08
N LYS A 32 11.48 6.62 3.27
CA LYS A 32 10.85 6.02 4.46
C LYS A 32 10.75 4.49 4.39
N ILE A 33 11.03 3.89 3.21
CA ILE A 33 10.88 2.46 2.94
C ILE A 33 12.15 1.68 3.26
N VAL A 34 11.98 0.53 3.91
CA VAL A 34 13.05 -0.46 4.07
C VAL A 34 12.85 -1.55 3.02
N LYS A 35 13.85 -1.81 2.18
CA LYS A 35 13.81 -2.87 1.17
C LYS A 35 14.20 -4.23 1.80
N PRO A 36 13.77 -5.38 1.24
CA PRO A 36 12.92 -5.53 0.05
C PRO A 36 11.43 -5.27 0.34
N LEU A 37 10.72 -4.82 -0.68
CA LEU A 37 9.25 -4.76 -0.66
C LEU A 37 8.67 -6.15 -0.92
N SER A 38 7.59 -6.48 -0.23
CA SER A 38 6.90 -7.75 -0.45
C SER A 38 5.38 -7.60 -0.41
N LEU A 39 4.70 -8.47 -1.13
CA LEU A 39 3.24 -8.59 -1.07
C LEU A 39 2.87 -9.77 -0.19
N ARG A 40 1.96 -9.54 0.75
CA ARG A 40 1.37 -10.60 1.57
C ARG A 40 -0.11 -10.36 1.81
N THR A 41 -0.80 -11.35 2.36
CA THR A 41 -2.16 -11.17 2.88
C THR A 41 -2.12 -10.72 4.34
N ARG A 42 -3.29 -10.34 4.85
CA ARG A 42 -3.45 -9.97 6.26
C ARG A 42 -3.03 -11.10 7.21
N ARG A 43 -2.47 -10.72 8.35
CA ARG A 43 -2.18 -11.58 9.50
C ARG A 43 -2.99 -11.11 10.71
N PRO A 44 -3.38 -12.04 11.62
CA PRO A 44 -3.97 -11.65 12.89
C PRO A 44 -3.04 -10.69 13.64
N GLY A 45 -3.59 -9.58 14.14
CA GLY A 45 -2.81 -8.57 14.85
C GLY A 45 -2.16 -7.50 13.97
N ASP A 46 -2.33 -7.52 12.64
CA ASP A 46 -1.83 -6.47 11.76
C ASP A 46 -2.38 -5.09 12.17
N VAL A 47 -1.46 -4.12 12.25
CA VAL A 47 -1.70 -2.72 12.59
C VAL A 47 -0.99 -1.84 11.58
N PHE A 48 -1.62 -0.73 11.21
CA PHE A 48 -1.04 0.29 10.35
C PHE A 48 -1.54 1.68 10.75
N TYR A 49 -0.99 2.73 10.15
CA TYR A 49 -1.40 4.11 10.41
C TYR A 49 -2.16 4.59 9.18
N PRO A 50 -3.51 4.62 9.15
CA PRO A 50 -4.22 5.05 7.96
C PRO A 50 -3.90 6.50 7.61
N LEU A 51 -3.75 6.82 6.31
CA LEU A 51 -3.53 8.20 5.86
C LEU A 51 -4.61 9.15 6.41
N GLY A 52 -4.17 10.20 7.12
CA GLY A 52 -4.99 11.21 7.81
C GLY A 52 -5.44 10.82 9.22
N SER A 53 -4.97 9.69 9.76
CA SER A 53 -5.30 9.24 11.11
C SER A 53 -4.27 9.74 12.14
N SER A 54 -4.74 10.08 13.35
CA SER A 54 -3.91 10.50 14.47
C SER A 54 -3.18 9.36 15.18
N GLY A 55 -3.46 8.09 14.83
CA GLY A 55 -2.88 6.95 15.53
C GLY A 55 -2.95 5.63 14.75
N PRO A 56 -2.37 4.57 15.33
CA PRO A 56 -2.41 3.24 14.73
C PRO A 56 -3.83 2.67 14.77
N LYS A 57 -4.17 1.89 13.76
CA LYS A 57 -5.45 1.19 13.63
C LYS A 57 -5.23 -0.27 13.29
N LYS A 58 -5.98 -1.16 13.95
CA LYS A 58 -5.96 -2.58 13.59
C LYS A 58 -6.55 -2.75 12.19
N LEU A 59 -5.90 -3.56 11.37
CA LEU A 59 -6.35 -3.82 10.00
C LEU A 59 -7.76 -4.42 9.96
N LYS A 60 -8.09 -5.27 10.93
CA LYS A 60 -9.44 -5.83 11.11
C LYS A 60 -10.50 -4.74 11.29
N GLU A 61 -10.22 -3.74 12.12
CA GLU A 61 -11.14 -2.62 12.40
C GLU A 61 -11.29 -1.75 11.15
N PHE A 62 -10.17 -1.42 10.49
CA PHE A 62 -10.20 -0.70 9.22
C PHE A 62 -11.10 -1.39 8.17
N PHE A 63 -10.99 -2.72 8.02
CA PHE A 63 -11.83 -3.47 7.08
C PHE A 63 -13.32 -3.51 7.47
N ILE A 64 -13.64 -3.40 8.76
CA ILE A 64 -15.03 -3.28 9.21
C ILE A 64 -15.58 -1.92 8.83
N ASP A 65 -14.82 -0.85 9.09
CA ASP A 65 -15.24 0.52 8.82
C ASP A 65 -15.42 0.79 7.33
N GLN A 66 -14.54 0.21 6.50
CA GLN A 66 -14.65 0.22 5.05
C GLN A 66 -15.74 -0.74 4.51
N LYS A 67 -16.51 -1.39 5.40
CA LYS A 67 -17.59 -2.33 5.07
C LYS A 67 -17.16 -3.46 4.10
N ILE A 68 -15.90 -3.88 4.19
CA ILE A 68 -15.34 -4.89 3.30
C ILE A 68 -15.90 -6.26 3.69
N PRO A 69 -16.51 -7.04 2.77
CA PRO A 69 -17.00 -8.39 3.06
C PRO A 69 -15.90 -9.32 3.55
N ARG A 70 -16.17 -10.10 4.61
CA ARG A 70 -15.19 -11.04 5.21
C ARG A 70 -14.50 -11.93 4.18
N ARG A 71 -15.29 -12.45 3.22
CA ARG A 71 -14.83 -13.36 2.15
C ARG A 71 -13.69 -12.80 1.29
N ILE A 72 -13.58 -11.47 1.15
CA ILE A 72 -12.51 -10.87 0.34
C ILE A 72 -11.33 -10.39 1.18
N ARG A 73 -11.50 -10.23 2.50
CA ARG A 73 -10.46 -9.63 3.36
C ARG A 73 -9.16 -10.44 3.39
N ASP A 74 -9.26 -11.76 3.30
CA ASP A 74 -8.10 -12.67 3.24
C ASP A 74 -7.40 -12.68 1.88
N HIS A 75 -8.03 -12.10 0.86
CA HIS A 75 -7.50 -12.01 -0.50
C HIS A 75 -6.98 -10.62 -0.87
N ILE A 76 -7.16 -9.63 0.01
CA ILE A 76 -6.63 -8.27 -0.20
C ILE A 76 -5.10 -8.33 -0.03
N PRO A 77 -4.32 -7.95 -1.07
CA PRO A 77 -2.89 -7.87 -0.96
C PRO A 77 -2.48 -6.62 -0.18
N LEU A 78 -1.51 -6.81 0.70
CA LEU A 78 -0.85 -5.78 1.48
C LEU A 78 0.58 -5.67 1.00
N LEU A 79 0.98 -4.46 0.61
CA LEU A 79 2.37 -4.16 0.36
C LEU A 79 3.04 -3.80 1.68
N VAL A 80 4.10 -4.53 2.01
CA VAL A 80 4.88 -4.33 3.22
C VAL A 80 6.35 -4.10 2.88
N ASP A 81 7.03 -3.39 3.77
CA ASP A 81 8.47 -3.17 3.70
C ASP A 81 9.26 -4.33 4.32
N GLY A 82 10.59 -4.26 4.28
CA GLY A 82 11.50 -5.25 4.86
C GLY A 82 11.43 -5.38 6.39
N LYS A 83 10.70 -4.47 7.07
CA LYS A 83 10.37 -4.55 8.50
C LYS A 83 8.94 -5.05 8.76
N ASP A 84 8.26 -5.58 7.73
CA ASP A 84 6.86 -6.02 7.76
C ASP A 84 5.86 -4.90 8.08
N ARG A 85 6.24 -3.62 7.89
CA ARG A 85 5.36 -2.47 8.07
C ARG A 85 4.44 -2.35 6.86
N ILE A 86 3.14 -2.19 7.08
CA ILE A 86 2.16 -2.00 6.00
C ILE A 86 2.36 -0.62 5.38
N ILE A 87 2.76 -0.61 4.11
CA ILE A 87 2.90 0.59 3.28
C ILE A 87 1.56 0.90 2.63
N TRP A 88 0.94 -0.10 2.01
CA TRP A 88 -0.27 0.09 1.21
C TRP A 88 -1.19 -1.12 1.28
N ILE A 89 -2.46 -0.85 1.58
CA ILE A 89 -3.54 -1.80 1.41
C ILE A 89 -4.08 -1.60 0.00
N VAL A 90 -3.73 -2.51 -0.91
CA VAL A 90 -4.05 -2.40 -2.34
C VAL A 90 -5.55 -2.21 -2.55
N GLY A 91 -5.92 -1.18 -3.31
CA GLY A 91 -7.33 -0.83 -3.56
C GLY A 91 -8.00 0.00 -2.47
N PHE A 92 -7.28 0.35 -1.39
CA PHE A 92 -7.85 1.08 -0.27
C PHE A 92 -7.03 2.31 0.12
N ARG A 93 -6.00 2.14 0.97
CA ARG A 93 -5.30 3.26 1.61
C ARG A 93 -3.84 2.94 1.84
N ILE A 94 -2.99 3.95 1.64
CA ILE A 94 -1.60 3.94 2.12
C ILE A 94 -1.54 4.23 3.61
N SER A 95 -0.39 3.91 4.19
CA SER A 95 -0.06 4.25 5.56
C SER A 95 0.55 5.65 5.65
N GLU A 96 0.09 6.43 6.63
CA GLU A 96 0.54 7.77 6.98
C GLU A 96 2.06 7.84 7.13
N SER A 97 2.68 6.78 7.65
CA SER A 97 4.13 6.69 7.83
C SER A 97 4.93 6.75 6.52
N PHE A 98 4.29 6.53 5.38
CA PHE A 98 4.92 6.54 4.05
C PHE A 98 4.33 7.61 3.13
N LYS A 99 3.56 8.56 3.69
CA LYS A 99 3.02 9.66 2.89
C LYS A 99 4.14 10.50 2.29
N VAL A 100 3.87 10.98 1.08
CA VAL A 100 4.69 11.96 0.38
C VAL A 100 4.37 13.35 0.96
N ASP A 101 5.36 14.01 1.52
CA ASP A 101 5.25 15.36 2.09
C ASP A 101 6.21 16.33 1.37
N GLU A 102 6.14 17.63 1.70
CA GLU A 102 6.93 18.67 1.03
C GLU A 102 8.45 18.44 1.10
N ASN A 103 8.92 17.66 2.08
CA ASN A 103 10.34 17.33 2.24
C ASN A 103 10.74 16.07 1.47
N THR A 104 9.78 15.30 0.94
CA THR A 104 10.06 14.10 0.14
C THR A 104 10.75 14.48 -1.16
N LYS A 105 12.02 14.05 -1.31
CA LYS A 105 12.80 14.27 -2.54
C LYS A 105 12.49 13.20 -3.60
N GLN A 106 12.40 11.95 -3.15
CA GLN A 106 12.19 10.78 -4.00
C GLN A 106 10.88 10.08 -3.64
N CYS A 107 10.05 9.93 -4.65
CA CYS A 107 8.77 9.25 -4.57
C CYS A 107 8.90 7.87 -5.22
N LEU A 108 8.43 6.84 -4.52
CA LEU A 108 8.24 5.52 -5.10
C LEU A 108 6.79 5.40 -5.57
N VAL A 109 6.61 5.25 -6.87
CA VAL A 109 5.30 4.93 -7.44
C VAL A 109 5.13 3.43 -7.46
N LEU A 110 4.05 2.97 -6.85
CA LEU A 110 3.67 1.57 -6.73
C LEU A 110 2.50 1.29 -7.66
N ARG A 111 2.59 0.23 -8.45
CA ARG A 111 1.50 -0.22 -9.32
C ARG A 111 1.29 -1.71 -9.16
N ILE A 112 0.05 -2.13 -8.95
CA ILE A 112 -0.29 -3.56 -9.00
C ILE A 112 -0.56 -3.95 -10.44
N VAL A 113 0.21 -4.92 -10.93
CA VAL A 113 0.01 -5.56 -12.22
C VAL A 113 -0.64 -6.92 -11.97
N GLN A 114 -1.93 -7.04 -12.27
CA GLN A 114 -2.56 -8.35 -12.27
C GLN A 114 -2.00 -9.12 -13.46
N SER A 115 -1.29 -10.23 -13.20
CA SER A 115 -1.10 -11.24 -14.24
C SER A 115 -2.46 -11.91 -14.48
N CYS A 116 -3.27 -11.30 -15.34
CA CYS A 116 -4.38 -12.01 -15.95
C CYS A 116 -3.75 -13.07 -16.87
N GLN A 117 -3.43 -14.25 -16.33
CA GLN A 117 -3.36 -15.44 -17.16
C GLN A 117 -4.81 -15.79 -17.48
N ALA A 118 -5.32 -15.17 -18.54
CA ALA A 118 -6.49 -15.65 -19.24
C ALA A 118 -6.21 -17.11 -19.65
N ARG A 119 -7.09 -18.02 -19.24
CA ARG A 119 -7.26 -19.31 -19.89
C ARG A 119 -8.50 -19.22 -20.75
#